data_AF-A0AAV3BM93-F1
#
_entry.id   AF-A0AAV3BM93-F1
#
_cell.length_a   1.000
_cell.length_b   1.000
_cell.length_c   1.000
_cell.angle_alpha   90.00
_cell.angle_beta   90.00
_cell.angle_gamma   90.00
#
_symmetry.space_group_name_H-M   'P 1'
#
loop_
_entity.id
_entity.type
_entity.pdbx_description
1 polymer ?
#
loop_
_entity_poly.entity_id
_entity_poly.type
_entity_poly.pdbx_seq_one_letter_code
_entity_poly.pdbx_strand_id
1 'polypeptide(L)' 'MLKVAVVGFEDSRKTFLYKTKFLDLKPGDYVWVKDSKNGFKRGIFQNYTNAISRIRQAENWIIDRKDIKNGY' A
#
# COMPACT_ATOMS: atom_id res chain seq x y z
N MET A 1 -4.50 -1.14 -15.03
CA MET A 1 -4.66 0.30 -14.72
C MET A 1 -3.98 0.57 -13.39
N LEU A 2 -2.99 1.46 -13.32
CA LEU A 2 -2.33 1.79 -12.04
C LEU A 2 -3.30 2.59 -11.15
N LYS A 3 -3.49 2.14 -9.91
CA LYS A 3 -4.24 2.89 -8.88
C LYS A 3 -3.34 3.17 -7.70
N VAL A 4 -3.70 4.19 -6.93
CA VAL A 4 -3.08 4.47 -5.64
C VAL A 4 -4.04 4.04 -4.54
N ALA A 5 -3.55 3.16 -3.67
CA ALA A 5 -4.24 2.73 -2.48
C ALA A 5 -3.88 3.67 -1.32
N VAL A 6 -4.89 3.99 -0.52
CA VAL A 6 -4.74 4.61 0.79
C VAL A 6 -4.63 3.48 1.81
N VAL A 7 -3.57 3.48 2.58
CA VAL A 7 -3.24 2.45 3.57
C VAL A 7 -3.07 3.09 4.93
N GLY A 8 -3.77 2.57 5.93
CA GLY A 8 -3.59 2.91 7.34
C GLY A 8 -2.70 1.88 8.05
N PHE A 9 -2.10 2.26 9.17
CA PHE A 9 -1.32 1.36 10.03
C PHE A 9 -1.86 1.43 11.45
N GLU A 10 -1.95 0.29 12.15
CA GLU A 10 -2.49 0.23 13.51
C GLU A 10 -1.75 1.15 14.49
N ASP A 11 -0.44 1.34 14.29
CA ASP A 11 0.40 2.20 15.12
C ASP A 11 0.23 3.71 14.81
N SER A 12 -0.61 4.08 13.84
CA SER A 12 -0.74 5.47 13.39
C SER A 12 -2.15 5.84 12.96
N ARG A 13 -2.66 6.97 13.47
CA ARG A 13 -3.89 7.59 12.91
C ARG A 13 -3.67 8.19 11.51
N LYS A 14 -2.46 8.11 10.95
CA LYS A 14 -2.13 8.62 9.62
C LYS A 14 -2.32 7.54 8.57
N THR A 15 -2.83 7.94 7.42
CA THR A 15 -2.87 7.13 6.22
C THR A 15 -1.77 7.54 5.25
N PHE A 16 -1.25 6.58 4.50
CA PHE A 16 -0.19 6.76 3.53
C PHE A 16 -0.64 6.22 2.16
N LEU A 17 0.06 6.64 1.12
CA LEU A 17 -0.31 6.38 -0.26
C LEU A 17 0.68 5.42 -0.89
N TYR A 18 0.16 4.35 -1.49
CA TYR A 18 0.96 3.31 -2.12
C TYR A 18 0.41 2.98 -3.50
N LYS A 19 1.31 2.81 -4.47
CA LYS A 19 0.95 2.28 -5.79
C LYS A 19 0.51 0.83 -5.65
N THR A 20 -0.49 0.42 -6.41
CA THR A 20 -0.96 -0.96 -6.35
C THR A 20 -1.38 -1.49 -7.72
N LYS A 21 -1.07 -2.77 -7.95
CA LYS A 21 -1.56 -3.57 -9.07
C LYS A 21 -2.85 -4.34 -8.74
N PHE A 22 -3.19 -4.45 -7.46
CA PHE A 22 -4.39 -5.14 -6.97
C PHE A 22 -5.61 -4.24 -7.16
N LEU A 23 -6.63 -4.75 -7.85
CA LEU A 23 -7.83 -3.99 -8.25
C LEU A 23 -9.08 -4.39 -7.46
N ASP A 24 -8.99 -5.45 -6.68
CA ASP A 24 -10.05 -6.14 -5.95
C ASP A 24 -9.94 -5.97 -4.43
N LEU A 25 -9.08 -5.08 -3.95
CA LEU A 25 -8.95 -4.79 -2.51
C LEU A 25 -10.22 -4.14 -1.98
N LYS A 26 -10.68 -4.64 -0.83
CA LYS A 26 -11.81 -4.12 -0.07
C LYS A 26 -11.32 -3.40 1.18
N PRO A 27 -11.97 -2.30 1.61
CA PRO A 27 -11.65 -1.64 2.86
C PRO A 27 -11.60 -2.65 4.03
N GLY A 28 -10.52 -2.63 4.79
CA GLY A 28 -10.24 -3.62 5.84
C GLY A 28 -9.28 -4.74 5.44
N ASP A 29 -9.01 -4.94 4.14
CA ASP A 29 -8.06 -5.94 3.69
C ASP A 29 -6.64 -5.61 4.16
N TYR A 30 -5.93 -6.64 4.64
CA TYR A 30 -4.53 -6.51 4.99
C TYR A 30 -3.66 -6.51 3.75
N VAL A 31 -2.79 -5.51 3.64
CA VAL A 31 -1.85 -5.33 2.55
C VAL A 31 -0.43 -5.24 3.08
N TRP A 32 0.54 -5.63 2.26
CA TRP A 32 1.95 -5.48 2.60
C TRP A 32 2.56 -4.34 1.77
N VAL A 33 3.38 -3.52 2.42
CA VAL A 33 4.10 -2.43 1.79
C VAL A 33 5.58 -2.51 2.11
N LYS A 34 6.41 -1.98 1.21
CA LYS A 34 7.85 -1.82 1.46
C LYS A 34 8.07 -0.64 2.41
N ASP A 35 8.75 -0.89 3.52
CA ASP A 35 9.23 0.11 4.47
C ASP A 35 10.75 0.21 4.35
N SER A 36 11.23 1.37 3.92
CA SER A 36 12.60 1.59 3.43
C SER A 36 13.71 1.32 4.45
N LYS A 37 13.38 1.22 5.75
CA LYS A 37 14.34 0.96 6.82
C LYS A 37 14.30 -0.47 7.40
N ASN A 38 13.16 -1.14 7.39
CA ASN A 38 12.95 -2.37 8.18
C ASN A 38 12.32 -3.54 7.41
N GLY A 39 12.22 -3.45 6.07
CA GLY A 39 11.69 -4.53 5.23
C GLY A 39 10.25 -4.28 4.82
N PHE A 40 9.33 -5.16 5.23
CA PHE A 40 7.92 -5.08 4.85
C PHE A 40 7.03 -4.81 6.05
N LYS A 41 6.10 -3.87 5.89
CA LYS A 41 5.11 -3.54 6.92
C LYS A 41 3.72 -3.95 6.47
N ARG A 42 2.94 -4.53 7.38
CA ARG A 42 1.53 -4.83 7.16
C ARG A 42 0.70 -3.57 7.44
N GLY A 43 -0.13 -3.17 6.49
CA GLY A 43 -1.10 -2.10 6.61
C GLY A 43 -2.52 -2.59 6.33
N ILE A 44 -3.49 -1.72 6.54
CA ILE A 44 -4.90 -1.97 6.28
C ILE A 44 -5.34 -1.07 5.13
N PHE A 45 -5.80 -1.67 4.04
CA PHE A 45 -6.35 -0.95 2.91
C PHE A 45 -7.62 -0.21 3.32
N GLN A 46 -7.71 1.06 2.94
CA GLN A 46 -8.84 1.93 3.25
C GLN A 46 -9.69 2.20 2.00
N ASN A 47 -9.08 2.69 0.92
CA ASN A 47 -9.74 2.91 -0.36
C ASN A 47 -8.73 3.16 -1.50
N TYR A 48 -9.24 3.37 -2.71
CA TYR A 48 -8.46 3.88 -3.83
C TYR A 48 -8.62 5.39 -3.98
N THR A 49 -7.58 6.05 -4.48
CA THR A 49 -7.63 7.44 -4.90
C THR A 49 -6.97 7.65 -6.26
N ASN A 50 -7.54 8.56 -7.05
CA ASN A 50 -7.05 8.99 -8.36
C ASN A 50 -6.60 10.46 -8.35
N ALA A 51 -6.51 11.10 -7.18
CA ALA A 51 -6.06 12.48 -7.09
C ALA A 51 -4.59 12.61 -7.51
N ILE A 52 -4.30 13.43 -8.52
CA ILE A 52 -2.96 13.60 -9.12
C ILE A 52 -1.91 13.99 -8.07
N SER A 53 -2.27 14.87 -7.12
CA SER A 53 -1.39 15.27 -6.01
C SER A 53 -1.01 14.09 -5.11
N ARG A 54 -1.94 13.16 -4.88
CA ARG A 54 -1.72 11.93 -4.09
C ARG A 54 -0.92 10.89 -4.87
N ILE A 55 -1.11 10.81 -6.18
CA ILE A 55 -0.32 9.92 -7.06
C ILE A 55 1.16 10.30 -7.05
N ARG A 56 1.48 11.60 -7.06
CA ARG A 56 2.87 12.08 -6.97
C ARG A 56 3.54 11.78 -5.64
N GLN A 57 2.77 11.64 -4.55
CA GLN A 57 3.30 11.32 -3.22
C GLN A 57 3.51 9.82 -3.00
N ALA A 58 2.89 8.96 -3.83
CA ALA A 58 3.01 7.52 -3.71
C ALA A 58 4.33 7.03 -4.34
N GLU A 59 5.40 7.01 -3.55
CA GLU A 59 6.70 6.51 -4.01
C GLU A 59 6.78 4.98 -3.93
N ASN A 60 6.13 4.40 -2.93
CA ASN A 60 6.22 2.97 -2.60
C ASN A 60 5.04 2.16 -3.16
N TRP A 61 5.25 0.85 -3.29
CA TRP A 61 4.26 -0.11 -3.80
C TRP A 61 3.69 -1.00 -2.71
N ILE A 62 2.41 -1.35 -2.86
CA ILE A 62 1.83 -2.55 -2.26
C ILE A 62 2.40 -3.75 -3.00
N ILE A 63 2.86 -4.74 -2.23
CA ILE A 63 3.49 -5.95 -2.74
C ILE A 63 2.66 -7.17 -2.37
N ASP A 64 2.82 -8.25 -3.14
CA ASP A 64 2.23 -9.53 -2.78
C ASP A 64 3.01 -10.17 -1.63
N ARG A 65 2.33 -10.92 -0.77
CA ARG A 65 2.99 -11.72 0.26
C ARG A 65 3.86 -12.82 -0.34
N LYS A 66 3.53 -13.33 -1.53
CA LYS A 66 4.36 -14.30 -2.26
C LYS A 66 5.68 -13.67 -2.71
N ASP A 67 5.61 -12.41 -3.13
CA ASP A 67 6.77 -11.61 -3.56
C ASP A 67 7.76 -11.42 -2.39
N ILE A 68 7.26 -11.23 -1.16
CA ILE A 68 8.07 -11.16 0.07
C ILE A 68 8.89 -12.44 0.30
N LYS A 69 8.28 -13.62 0.11
CA LYS A 69 8.93 -14.92 0.39
C LYS A 69 10.00 -15.27 -0.62
N ASN A 70 9.88 -14.74 -1.84
CA ASN A 70 10.80 -15.02 -2.95
C ASN A 70 11.91 -13.96 -3.07
N GLY A 71 12.07 -13.06 -2.10
CA GLY A 71 13.20 -12.14 -2.05
C GLY A 71 13.13 -10.99 -3.03
N TYR A 72 11.95 -10.39 -3.22
CA TYR A 72 11.84 -9.06 -3.82
C TYR A 72 12.64 -7.98 -3.09
#